data_AF-A0A172WF69-F1
#
_entry.id   AF-A0A172WF69-F1
#
_cell.length_a   1.000
_cell.length_b   1.000
_cell.length_c   1.000
_cell.angle_alpha   90.00
_cell.angle_beta   90.00
_cell.angle_gamma   90.00
#
_symmetry.space_group_name_H-M   'P 1'
#
loop_
_entity.id
_entity.type
_entity.pdbx_description
1 polymer ?
#
loop_
_entity_poly.entity_id
_entity_poly.type
_entity_poly.pdbx_seq_one_letter_code
_entity_poly.pdbx_strand_id
1 'polypeptide(L)'
;MRKVTTFLILFLLICTVEIMAEEPVATIHIISGQSTTAQLPHATVEYYGEFWWINGEICAPIHVIYDNGGDHGVCARPSGETDPEKLYEFKLENIEFDTWHQIQELKADDTDAESTFKVDNVDPLLGTVRLYLLHEDRTVTLSVGDSITAKGVPQATIKLIDINIGLFSTTVKFNVTYKTPIEADIVVYHYQAQGTPGATPNENQTNESPKIPPLNISTPIAMIVVGEHAAGADVAAGAKVGIAVQKWIDILKDKTAGEAARGFLGPLGPAIIKTTMAPIQNLNADAMLDTEVKDPDTIAPVVYTVGGPAANEYTKTILEKNANRLPVKFVKENGKWYLVSRYGDKWDGSYGIILTIPTAKDVFEFQQRRIEGKIKVADIVVAGLDRWGTYAACELLQGEFMKPILGEKPRPELEYLIELQGRALMLFSQNPLEAFTITIDPNNPFKLQPIAIIVDKNGQIVKVLVG
;
A
#
# COMPACT_ATOMS: atom_id res chain seq x y z
N MET A 1 -25.35 31.42 -70.48
CA MET A 1 -24.12 30.65 -70.24
C MET A 1 -23.33 31.30 -69.11
N ARG A 2 -22.91 30.50 -68.12
CA ARG A 2 -22.00 30.79 -66.98
C ARG A 2 -22.55 31.65 -65.84
N LYS A 3 -22.33 31.36 -64.55
CA LYS A 3 -21.84 30.15 -63.82
C LYS A 3 -22.11 30.40 -62.31
N VAL A 4 -22.73 29.42 -61.67
CA VAL A 4 -22.42 28.83 -60.34
C VAL A 4 -21.99 29.74 -59.18
N THR A 5 -22.96 29.97 -58.31
CA THR A 5 -22.99 29.75 -56.85
C THR A 5 -21.68 29.71 -56.06
N THR A 6 -21.59 30.69 -55.15
CA THR A 6 -20.81 30.80 -53.92
C THR A 6 -20.45 29.45 -53.29
N PHE A 7 -19.14 29.14 -53.19
CA PHE A 7 -18.63 28.03 -52.41
C PHE A 7 -17.75 28.52 -51.27
N LEU A 8 -18.12 28.05 -50.08
CA LEU A 8 -17.51 28.19 -48.77
C LEU A 8 -16.07 27.64 -48.80
N ILE A 9 -15.07 28.49 -48.54
CA ILE A 9 -13.73 28.05 -48.15
C ILE A 9 -13.27 28.98 -47.02
N LEU A 10 -13.57 28.59 -45.79
CA LEU A 10 -12.83 29.07 -44.63
C LEU A 10 -12.09 27.85 -44.05
N PHE A 11 -10.78 27.90 -44.23
CA PHE A 11 -9.72 27.06 -43.70
C PHE A 11 -10.09 26.26 -42.44
N LEU A 12 -10.26 24.95 -42.61
CA LEU A 12 -10.00 23.96 -41.58
C LEU A 12 -8.48 23.74 -41.54
N LEU A 13 -7.81 24.45 -40.64
CA LEU A 13 -6.50 24.03 -40.12
C LEU A 13 -6.73 22.74 -39.33
N ILE A 14 -6.68 21.60 -40.01
CA ILE A 14 -6.47 20.32 -39.36
C ILE A 14 -4.98 20.30 -39.05
N CYS A 15 -4.63 20.67 -37.82
CA CYS A 15 -3.42 20.14 -37.20
C CYS A 15 -3.64 18.63 -37.11
N THR A 16 -3.14 17.90 -38.10
CA THR A 16 -2.75 16.51 -37.90
C THR A 16 -1.69 16.55 -36.82
N VAL A 17 -2.08 16.27 -35.58
CA VAL A 17 -1.14 15.78 -34.58
C VAL A 17 -0.72 14.43 -35.14
N GLU A 18 0.43 14.41 -35.81
CA GLU A 18 1.17 13.16 -35.99
C GLU A 18 1.46 12.67 -34.56
N ILE A 19 0.66 11.71 -34.10
CA ILE A 19 1.06 10.85 -33.00
C ILE A 19 2.25 10.09 -33.57
N MET A 20 3.46 10.61 -33.35
CA MET A 20 4.66 9.84 -33.64
C MET A 20 4.56 8.57 -32.82
N ALA A 21 4.41 7.42 -33.49
CA ALA A 21 4.56 6.13 -32.85
C ALA A 21 5.97 6.11 -32.26
N GLU A 22 6.06 5.85 -30.95
CA GLU A 22 7.33 5.79 -30.24
C GLU A 22 8.15 4.66 -30.86
N GLU A 23 9.30 4.98 -31.47
CA GLU A 23 10.14 3.95 -32.09
C GLU A 23 10.84 3.13 -30.99
N PRO A 24 10.78 1.79 -31.05
CA PRO A 24 11.46 0.96 -30.08
C PRO A 24 12.97 1.06 -30.26
N VAL A 25 13.69 1.10 -29.13
CA VAL A 25 15.15 1.09 -29.05
C VAL A 25 15.69 -0.26 -29.52
N ALA A 26 15.01 -1.34 -29.15
CA ALA A 26 15.32 -2.69 -29.59
C ALA A 26 14.10 -3.60 -29.46
N THR A 27 14.12 -4.70 -30.21
CA THR A 27 13.22 -5.83 -30.03
C THR A 27 14.07 -7.08 -29.87
N ILE A 28 13.88 -7.79 -28.77
CA ILE A 28 14.65 -8.97 -28.40
C ILE A 28 13.69 -10.17 -28.43
N HIS A 29 13.86 -11.05 -29.40
CA HIS A 29 13.10 -12.29 -29.46
C HIS A 29 13.64 -13.29 -28.41
N ILE A 30 12.76 -13.82 -27.57
CA ILE A 30 13.10 -14.70 -26.46
C ILE A 30 12.33 -16.02 -26.53
N ILE A 31 13.00 -17.11 -26.17
CA ILE A 31 12.45 -18.47 -26.23
C ILE A 31 12.63 -19.14 -24.86
N SER A 32 11.58 -19.79 -24.37
CA SER A 32 11.61 -20.57 -23.12
C SER A 32 12.70 -21.66 -23.18
N GLY A 33 13.46 -21.80 -22.10
CA GLY A 33 14.61 -22.69 -21.96
C GLY A 33 15.89 -22.23 -22.66
N GLN A 34 15.90 -21.07 -23.33
CA GLN A 34 17.07 -20.53 -24.02
C GLN A 34 17.48 -19.17 -23.47
N SER A 35 18.74 -19.04 -23.08
CA SER A 35 19.28 -17.74 -22.72
C SER A 35 19.51 -16.88 -23.96
N THR A 36 19.25 -15.59 -23.85
CA THR A 36 19.45 -14.61 -24.93
C THR A 36 20.10 -13.37 -24.34
N THR A 37 21.11 -12.84 -25.02
CA THR A 37 21.78 -11.59 -24.64
C THR A 37 21.67 -10.61 -25.79
N ALA A 38 21.23 -9.39 -25.50
CA ALA A 38 21.12 -8.31 -26.46
C ALA A 38 21.83 -7.05 -25.96
N GLN A 39 22.39 -6.29 -26.90
CA GLN A 39 23.02 -5.00 -26.61
C GLN A 39 22.02 -3.88 -26.87
N LEU A 40 21.83 -3.03 -25.87
CA LEU A 40 21.14 -1.75 -25.96
C LEU A 40 22.18 -0.62 -25.97
N PRO A 41 21.80 0.61 -26.34
CA PRO A 41 22.64 1.76 -26.05
C PRO A 41 22.98 1.81 -24.55
N HIS A 42 24.26 1.84 -24.20
CA HIS A 42 24.73 1.94 -22.80
C HIS A 42 24.35 0.82 -21.84
N ALA A 43 23.79 -0.30 -22.33
CA ALA A 43 23.40 -1.43 -21.49
C ALA A 43 23.41 -2.76 -22.26
N THR A 44 23.57 -3.86 -21.53
CA THR A 44 23.35 -5.23 -21.99
C THR A 44 22.14 -5.80 -21.28
N VAL A 45 21.26 -6.49 -22.01
CA VAL A 45 20.10 -7.20 -21.46
C VAL A 45 20.31 -8.70 -21.61
N GLU A 46 20.13 -9.44 -20.52
CA GLU A 46 20.22 -10.90 -20.48
C GLU A 46 18.88 -11.49 -20.06
N TYR A 47 18.35 -12.40 -20.88
CA TYR A 47 17.21 -13.25 -20.57
C TYR A 47 17.71 -14.67 -20.31
N TYR A 48 17.16 -15.35 -19.31
CA TYR A 48 17.64 -16.68 -18.89
C TYR A 48 16.70 -17.84 -19.24
N GLY A 49 15.70 -17.62 -20.10
CA GLY A 49 14.87 -18.71 -20.61
C GLY A 49 13.66 -19.07 -19.77
N GLU A 50 13.18 -18.20 -18.87
CA GLU A 50 12.03 -18.52 -18.02
C GLU A 50 10.91 -17.49 -18.17
N PHE A 51 9.66 -17.93 -18.11
CA PHE A 51 8.50 -17.06 -17.97
C PHE A 51 7.86 -17.28 -16.61
N TRP A 52 7.59 -16.21 -15.87
CA TRP A 52 7.04 -16.27 -14.53
C TRP A 52 5.67 -15.61 -14.48
N TRP A 53 4.86 -15.99 -13.48
CA TRP A 53 3.64 -15.28 -13.15
C TRP A 53 3.87 -14.43 -11.90
N ILE A 54 3.91 -13.11 -12.05
CA ILE A 54 4.23 -12.18 -10.95
C ILE A 54 3.26 -11.01 -11.01
N ASN A 55 2.70 -10.60 -9.87
CA ASN A 55 1.81 -9.44 -9.76
C ASN A 55 0.59 -9.49 -10.71
N GLY A 56 0.11 -10.69 -11.04
CA GLY A 56 -1.09 -10.87 -11.87
C GLY A 56 -0.86 -10.79 -13.38
N GLU A 57 0.39 -10.79 -13.83
CA GLU A 57 0.77 -10.81 -15.24
C GLU A 57 1.94 -11.77 -15.51
N ILE A 58 2.08 -12.18 -16.78
CA ILE A 58 3.26 -12.89 -17.27
C ILE A 58 4.45 -11.93 -17.26
N CYS A 59 5.58 -12.38 -16.73
CA CYS A 59 6.85 -11.68 -16.73
C CYS A 59 7.89 -12.55 -17.44
N ALA A 60 8.71 -11.94 -18.29
CA ALA A 60 10.01 -12.47 -18.67
C ALA A 60 11.10 -11.76 -17.83
N PRO A 61 11.68 -12.41 -16.81
CA PRO A 61 12.73 -11.82 -16.01
C PRO A 61 13.99 -11.65 -16.85
N ILE A 62 14.53 -10.45 -16.83
CA ILE A 62 15.76 -10.07 -17.51
C ILE A 62 16.70 -9.39 -16.53
N HIS A 63 18.00 -9.48 -16.82
CA HIS A 63 19.05 -8.80 -16.10
C HIS A 63 19.65 -7.71 -17.01
N VAL A 64 19.74 -6.49 -16.51
CA VAL A 64 20.24 -5.34 -17.26
C VAL A 64 21.55 -4.89 -16.62
N ILE A 65 22.61 -4.79 -17.43
CA ILE A 65 23.96 -4.40 -17.01
C ILE A 65 24.36 -3.14 -17.79
N TYR A 66 24.61 -2.04 -17.10
CA TYR A 66 24.97 -0.76 -17.72
C TYR A 66 26.48 -0.59 -17.89
N ASP A 67 26.89 0.23 -18.85
CA ASP A 67 28.30 0.55 -19.13
C ASP A 67 29.03 1.16 -17.91
N ASN A 68 28.30 1.83 -17.01
CA ASN A 68 28.84 2.42 -15.78
C ASN A 68 29.11 1.39 -14.67
N GLY A 69 28.80 0.12 -14.91
CA GLY A 69 29.00 -0.99 -13.97
C GLY A 69 27.82 -1.28 -13.04
N GLY A 70 26.71 -0.54 -13.13
CA GLY A 70 25.47 -0.88 -12.41
C GLY A 70 24.71 -2.01 -13.08
N ASP A 71 24.05 -2.86 -12.30
CA ASP A 71 23.20 -3.94 -12.80
C ASP A 71 21.95 -4.17 -11.93
N HIS A 72 20.90 -4.72 -12.50
CA HIS A 72 19.69 -5.10 -11.77
C HIS A 72 18.82 -6.10 -12.56
N GLY A 73 17.94 -6.80 -11.85
CA GLY A 73 16.88 -7.60 -12.46
C GLY A 73 15.61 -6.77 -12.67
N VAL A 74 14.99 -6.91 -13.84
CA VAL A 74 13.68 -6.30 -14.18
C VAL A 74 12.81 -7.33 -14.91
N CYS A 75 11.50 -7.16 -14.86
CA CYS A 75 10.54 -8.05 -15.53
C CYS A 75 10.02 -7.37 -16.80
N ALA A 76 10.27 -7.90 -17.99
CA ALA A 76 9.51 -7.47 -19.16
C ALA A 76 8.05 -7.97 -19.03
N ARG A 77 7.08 -7.05 -19.14
CA ARG A 77 5.65 -7.34 -18.93
C ARG A 77 4.80 -6.80 -20.08
N PRO A 78 3.61 -7.36 -20.35
CA PRO A 78 2.69 -6.80 -21.33
C PRO A 78 2.29 -5.34 -21.03
N SER A 79 2.20 -4.99 -19.76
CA SER A 79 1.92 -3.63 -19.30
C SER A 79 3.09 -2.65 -19.42
N GLY A 80 4.31 -3.16 -19.62
CA GLY A 80 5.56 -2.40 -19.52
C GLY A 80 6.08 -2.31 -18.09
N GLU A 81 7.39 -2.46 -17.94
CA GLU A 81 8.09 -2.25 -16.66
C GLU A 81 9.31 -1.38 -16.91
N THR A 82 9.48 -0.34 -16.10
CA THR A 82 10.64 0.56 -16.21
C THR A 82 11.80 0.03 -15.37
N ASP A 83 13.02 0.13 -15.87
CA ASP A 83 14.21 -0.11 -15.05
C ASP A 83 14.31 0.88 -13.86
N PRO A 84 14.95 0.50 -12.75
CA PRO A 84 15.17 1.38 -11.59
C PRO A 84 15.90 2.69 -11.93
N GLU A 85 16.79 2.66 -12.93
CA GLU A 85 17.52 3.84 -13.42
C GLU A 85 16.66 4.76 -14.32
N LYS A 86 15.45 4.34 -14.69
CA LYS A 86 14.52 5.09 -15.54
C LYS A 86 15.11 5.49 -16.88
N LEU A 87 15.86 4.57 -17.50
CA LEU A 87 16.43 4.72 -18.84
C LEU A 87 15.60 3.97 -19.88
N TYR A 88 15.00 2.84 -19.51
CA TYR A 88 14.30 1.94 -20.41
C TYR A 88 12.96 1.44 -19.83
N GLU A 89 11.99 1.27 -20.70
CA GLU A 89 10.74 0.53 -20.44
C GLU A 89 10.74 -0.77 -21.26
N PHE A 90 10.51 -1.90 -20.59
CA PHE A 90 10.52 -3.23 -21.18
C PHE A 90 9.10 -3.78 -21.30
N LYS A 91 8.60 -3.91 -22.53
CA LYS A 91 7.30 -4.49 -22.84
C LYS A 91 7.45 -5.91 -23.37
N LEU A 92 6.55 -6.79 -22.95
CA LEU A 92 6.46 -8.16 -23.46
C LEU A 92 5.30 -8.24 -24.46
N GLU A 93 5.62 -8.45 -25.72
CA GLU A 93 4.67 -8.51 -26.83
C GLU A 93 4.73 -9.85 -27.55
N ASN A 94 3.76 -10.13 -28.42
CA ASN A 94 3.71 -11.32 -29.28
C ASN A 94 3.95 -12.66 -28.55
N ILE A 95 3.40 -12.81 -27.34
CA ILE A 95 3.58 -14.04 -26.54
C ILE A 95 2.87 -15.21 -27.23
N GLU A 96 3.65 -16.21 -27.66
CA GLU A 96 3.13 -17.47 -28.17
C GLU A 96 3.05 -18.52 -27.07
N PHE A 97 2.02 -19.38 -27.14
CA PHE A 97 1.75 -20.40 -26.13
C PHE A 97 1.68 -21.78 -26.76
N ASP A 98 2.37 -22.74 -26.14
CA ASP A 98 2.07 -24.15 -26.34
C ASP A 98 0.84 -24.54 -25.51
N THR A 99 -0.02 -25.37 -26.09
CA THR A 99 -1.28 -25.81 -25.46
C THR A 99 -1.36 -27.31 -25.46
N TRP A 100 -1.55 -27.89 -24.28
CA TRP A 100 -1.76 -29.33 -24.16
C TRP A 100 -2.90 -29.65 -23.21
N HIS A 101 -3.51 -30.82 -23.42
CA HIS A 101 -4.71 -31.26 -22.73
C HIS A 101 -4.43 -32.52 -21.92
N GLN A 102 -4.92 -32.55 -20.69
CA GLN A 102 -4.78 -33.69 -19.80
C GLN A 102 -6.08 -33.97 -19.06
N ILE A 103 -6.41 -35.26 -18.95
CA ILE A 103 -7.40 -35.72 -17.99
C ILE A 103 -6.66 -36.09 -16.71
N GLN A 104 -7.10 -35.52 -15.59
CA GLN A 104 -6.53 -35.78 -14.27
C GLN A 104 -7.59 -36.32 -13.33
N GLU A 105 -7.22 -37.35 -12.56
CA GLU A 105 -8.02 -37.90 -11.49
C GLU A 105 -7.32 -37.59 -10.16
N LEU A 106 -7.92 -36.70 -9.38
CA LEU A 106 -7.36 -36.15 -8.15
C LEU A 106 -8.26 -36.50 -6.95
N LYS A 107 -7.69 -36.62 -5.76
CA LYS A 107 -8.41 -36.73 -4.49
C LYS A 107 -8.41 -35.39 -3.77
N ALA A 108 -9.18 -35.31 -2.69
CA ALA A 108 -8.99 -34.21 -1.75
C ALA A 108 -7.54 -34.15 -1.29
N ASP A 109 -7.02 -32.93 -1.18
CA ASP A 109 -5.63 -32.59 -0.90
C ASP A 109 -4.59 -32.86 -2.02
N ASP A 110 -4.99 -33.43 -3.16
CA ASP A 110 -4.07 -33.58 -4.29
C ASP A 110 -3.90 -32.24 -5.02
N THR A 111 -2.66 -31.96 -5.43
CA THR A 111 -2.30 -30.88 -6.35
C THR A 111 -2.24 -31.42 -7.77
N ASP A 112 -2.63 -30.62 -8.75
CA ASP A 112 -2.51 -30.97 -10.16
C ASP A 112 -1.04 -31.14 -10.59
N ALA A 113 -0.84 -31.75 -11.76
CA ALA A 113 0.49 -32.06 -12.27
C ALA A 113 1.42 -30.84 -12.40
N GLU A 114 0.87 -29.67 -12.77
CA GLU A 114 1.63 -28.45 -13.02
C GLU A 114 1.57 -27.45 -11.86
N SER A 115 1.05 -27.86 -10.69
CA SER A 115 0.92 -27.00 -9.51
C SER A 115 0.19 -25.67 -9.78
N THR A 116 -0.84 -25.70 -10.62
CA THR A 116 -1.74 -24.58 -10.90
C THR A 116 -2.95 -24.53 -9.97
N PHE A 117 -3.42 -25.68 -9.48
CA PHE A 117 -4.52 -25.78 -8.52
C PHE A 117 -4.43 -27.01 -7.63
N LYS A 118 -5.04 -26.93 -6.45
CA LYS A 118 -5.17 -28.02 -5.48
C LYS A 118 -6.63 -28.30 -5.22
N VAL A 119 -7.00 -29.57 -5.08
CA VAL A 119 -8.33 -29.95 -4.59
C VAL A 119 -8.38 -29.74 -3.07
N ASP A 120 -9.14 -28.75 -2.62
CA ASP A 120 -9.28 -28.39 -1.21
C ASP A 120 -10.28 -29.31 -0.50
N ASN A 121 -11.46 -29.49 -1.10
CA ASN A 121 -12.51 -30.35 -0.55
C ASN A 121 -13.43 -30.89 -1.65
N VAL A 122 -14.05 -32.04 -1.41
CA VAL A 122 -15.02 -32.66 -2.32
C VAL A 122 -16.32 -32.86 -1.55
N ASP A 123 -17.41 -32.27 -2.03
CA ASP A 123 -18.76 -32.51 -1.50
C ASP A 123 -19.52 -33.47 -2.43
N PRO A 124 -19.55 -34.77 -2.11
CA PRO A 124 -20.24 -35.77 -2.92
C PRO A 124 -21.76 -35.65 -2.88
N LEU A 125 -22.35 -35.03 -1.85
CA LEU A 125 -23.80 -34.89 -1.70
C LEU A 125 -24.33 -33.76 -2.58
N LEU A 126 -23.56 -32.67 -2.68
CA LEU A 126 -23.89 -31.52 -3.52
C LEU A 126 -23.36 -31.65 -4.96
N GLY A 127 -22.51 -32.64 -5.23
CA GLY A 127 -21.90 -32.81 -6.55
C GLY A 127 -20.93 -31.68 -6.90
N THR A 128 -20.23 -31.15 -5.89
CA THR A 128 -19.33 -29.99 -6.05
C THR A 128 -17.93 -30.28 -5.52
N VAL A 129 -16.95 -29.61 -6.09
CA VAL A 129 -15.54 -29.67 -5.67
C VAL A 129 -15.01 -28.27 -5.46
N ARG A 130 -14.31 -28.07 -4.35
CA ARG A 130 -13.64 -26.83 -4.00
C ARG A 130 -12.17 -26.93 -4.40
N LEU A 131 -11.74 -26.03 -5.27
CA LEU A 131 -10.37 -25.91 -5.76
C LEU A 131 -9.70 -24.67 -5.18
N TYR A 132 -8.46 -24.81 -4.74
CA TYR A 132 -7.58 -23.70 -4.42
C TYR A 132 -6.66 -23.41 -5.61
N LEU A 133 -6.75 -22.22 -6.19
CA LEU A 133 -5.95 -21.80 -7.34
C LEU A 133 -4.64 -21.20 -6.84
N LEU A 134 -3.53 -21.89 -7.10
CA LEU A 134 -2.26 -21.68 -6.39
C LEU A 134 -1.63 -20.31 -6.68
N HIS A 135 -1.65 -19.86 -7.94
CA HIS A 135 -1.09 -18.55 -8.34
C HIS A 135 -2.02 -17.35 -8.07
N GLU A 136 -3.29 -17.62 -7.73
CA GLU A 136 -4.28 -16.57 -7.49
C GLU A 136 -4.65 -16.41 -6.01
N ASP A 137 -4.15 -17.30 -5.13
CA ASP A 137 -4.48 -17.34 -3.69
C ASP A 137 -6.00 -17.24 -3.42
N ARG A 138 -6.79 -17.96 -4.23
CA ARG A 138 -8.26 -17.97 -4.11
C ARG A 138 -8.83 -19.35 -4.24
N THR A 139 -9.97 -19.56 -3.58
CA THR A 139 -10.73 -20.80 -3.67
C THR A 139 -11.98 -20.61 -4.53
N VAL A 140 -12.26 -21.59 -5.38
CA VAL A 140 -13.46 -21.63 -6.24
C VAL A 140 -14.18 -22.96 -6.05
N THR A 141 -15.50 -22.94 -6.15
CA THR A 141 -16.31 -24.17 -6.11
C THR A 141 -16.85 -24.43 -7.51
N LEU A 142 -16.64 -25.65 -8.00
CA LEU A 142 -17.13 -26.11 -9.29
C LEU A 142 -18.17 -27.21 -9.08
N SER A 143 -19.24 -27.17 -9.86
CA SER A 143 -20.15 -28.28 -10.06
C SER A 143 -19.75 -29.08 -11.29
N VAL A 144 -20.22 -30.32 -11.41
CA VAL A 144 -19.96 -31.14 -12.60
C VAL A 144 -20.44 -30.43 -13.86
N GLY A 145 -19.54 -30.26 -14.83
CA GLY A 145 -19.76 -29.51 -16.07
C GLY A 145 -19.19 -28.09 -16.06
N ASP A 146 -18.94 -27.51 -14.88
CA ASP A 146 -18.38 -26.16 -14.75
C ASP A 146 -16.91 -26.12 -15.17
N SER A 147 -16.50 -24.94 -15.64
CA SER A 147 -15.11 -24.66 -15.99
C SER A 147 -14.65 -23.33 -15.40
N ILE A 148 -13.38 -23.29 -15.01
CA ILE A 148 -12.69 -22.07 -14.56
C ILE A 148 -11.32 -21.99 -15.23
N THR A 149 -10.81 -20.78 -15.39
CA THR A 149 -9.42 -20.56 -15.79
C THR A 149 -8.63 -20.08 -14.58
N ALA A 150 -7.64 -20.88 -14.20
CA ALA A 150 -6.58 -20.52 -13.27
C ALA A 150 -5.50 -19.75 -14.02
N LYS A 151 -5.19 -18.55 -13.55
CA LYS A 151 -4.08 -17.75 -14.05
C LYS A 151 -2.75 -18.33 -13.54
N GLY A 152 -1.65 -18.07 -14.23
CA GLY A 152 -0.35 -18.64 -13.89
C GLY A 152 0.54 -18.82 -15.11
N VAL A 153 1.74 -19.35 -14.87
CA VAL A 153 2.61 -19.92 -15.89
C VAL A 153 2.95 -21.34 -15.40
N PRO A 154 2.30 -22.39 -15.95
CA PRO A 154 1.30 -22.34 -17.01
C PRO A 154 -0.07 -21.81 -16.56
N GLN A 155 -0.82 -21.22 -17.49
CA GLN A 155 -2.24 -20.93 -17.30
C GLN A 155 -3.04 -22.23 -17.49
N ALA A 156 -4.01 -22.52 -16.63
CA ALA A 156 -4.80 -23.76 -16.72
C ALA A 156 -6.30 -23.47 -16.85
N THR A 157 -6.95 -24.02 -17.87
CA THR A 157 -8.42 -24.11 -17.92
C THR A 157 -8.87 -25.45 -17.39
N ILE A 158 -9.58 -25.43 -16.28
CA ILE A 158 -9.96 -26.61 -15.48
C ILE A 158 -11.45 -26.82 -15.64
N LYS A 159 -11.85 -27.97 -16.17
CA LYS A 159 -13.26 -28.37 -16.28
C LYS A 159 -13.52 -29.61 -15.42
N LEU A 160 -14.45 -29.51 -14.49
CA LEU A 160 -14.88 -30.65 -13.70
C LEU A 160 -15.77 -31.56 -14.55
N ILE A 161 -15.33 -32.79 -14.81
CA ILE A 161 -16.06 -33.75 -15.65
C ILE A 161 -16.93 -34.68 -14.80
N ASP A 162 -16.42 -35.13 -13.65
CA ASP A 162 -17.06 -36.18 -12.88
C ASP A 162 -16.55 -36.22 -11.42
N ILE A 163 -17.39 -36.75 -10.52
CA ILE A 163 -17.05 -37.03 -9.12
C ILE A 163 -17.39 -38.50 -8.85
N ASN A 164 -16.34 -39.33 -8.70
CA ASN A 164 -16.49 -40.76 -8.47
C ASN A 164 -16.42 -41.07 -6.99
N ILE A 165 -17.51 -41.61 -6.44
CA ILE A 165 -17.63 -41.97 -5.03
C ILE A 165 -17.46 -43.49 -4.91
N GLY A 166 -16.32 -43.92 -4.41
CA GLY A 166 -16.03 -45.33 -4.11
C GLY A 166 -16.23 -45.65 -2.62
N LEU A 167 -16.29 -46.95 -2.31
CA LEU A 167 -16.36 -47.45 -0.92
C LEU A 167 -15.18 -47.03 -0.03
N PHE A 168 -14.05 -46.67 -0.62
CA PHE A 168 -12.80 -46.39 0.09
C PHE A 168 -12.20 -45.01 -0.19
N SER A 169 -12.68 -44.28 -1.21
CA SER A 169 -12.24 -42.91 -1.50
C SER A 169 -13.16 -42.23 -2.50
N THR A 170 -13.27 -40.90 -2.39
CA THR A 170 -13.84 -40.05 -3.42
C THR A 170 -12.71 -39.54 -4.33
N THR A 171 -12.86 -39.71 -5.63
CA THR A 171 -11.96 -39.14 -6.64
C THR A 171 -12.72 -38.18 -7.54
N VAL A 172 -12.00 -37.19 -8.07
CA VAL A 172 -12.54 -36.14 -8.90
C VAL A 172 -11.82 -36.14 -10.23
N LYS A 173 -12.57 -36.04 -11.33
CA LYS A 173 -12.01 -36.08 -12.68
C LYS A 173 -12.10 -34.71 -13.35
N PHE A 174 -10.95 -34.15 -13.71
CA PHE A 174 -10.83 -32.88 -14.43
C PHE A 174 -10.36 -33.10 -15.86
N ASN A 175 -10.87 -32.29 -16.79
CA ASN A 175 -10.23 -32.04 -18.07
C ASN A 175 -9.49 -30.70 -17.92
N VAL A 176 -8.17 -30.75 -17.94
CA VAL A 176 -7.31 -29.59 -17.76
C VAL A 176 -6.63 -29.27 -19.08
N THR A 177 -6.70 -28.00 -19.48
CA THR A 177 -5.97 -27.48 -20.64
C THR A 177 -4.93 -26.50 -20.14
N TYR A 178 -3.66 -26.84 -20.28
CA TYR A 178 -2.55 -25.97 -19.91
C TYR A 178 -2.11 -25.15 -21.11
N LYS A 179 -1.79 -23.88 -20.87
CA LYS A 179 -1.21 -22.94 -21.82
C LYS A 179 0.08 -22.39 -21.24
N THR A 180 1.20 -22.77 -21.84
CA THR A 180 2.53 -22.38 -21.38
C THR A 180 3.16 -21.44 -22.40
N PRO A 181 3.63 -20.25 -22.01
CA PRO A 181 4.36 -19.36 -22.91
C PRO A 181 5.65 -20.06 -23.38
N ILE A 182 5.91 -20.03 -24.69
CA ILE A 182 7.08 -20.68 -25.30
C ILE A 182 8.04 -19.69 -25.96
N GLU A 183 7.53 -18.59 -26.51
CA GLU A 183 8.33 -17.50 -27.06
C GLU A 183 7.56 -16.18 -26.96
N ALA A 184 8.30 -15.08 -27.00
CA ALA A 184 7.75 -13.72 -26.97
C ALA A 184 8.81 -12.73 -27.49
N ASP A 185 8.39 -11.48 -27.68
CA ASP A 185 9.29 -10.37 -27.99
C ASP A 185 9.37 -9.43 -26.78
N ILE A 186 10.57 -9.11 -26.32
CA ILE A 186 10.82 -8.00 -25.41
C ILE A 186 11.08 -6.75 -26.26
N VAL A 187 10.13 -5.83 -26.26
CA VAL A 187 10.22 -4.54 -26.95
C VAL A 187 10.67 -3.48 -25.94
N VAL A 188 11.79 -2.83 -26.23
CA VAL A 188 12.43 -1.86 -25.33
C VAL A 188 12.21 -0.46 -25.85
N TYR A 189 11.70 0.43 -25.00
CA TYR A 189 11.52 1.86 -25.29
C TYR A 189 12.42 2.69 -24.39
N HIS A 190 12.82 3.89 -24.82
CA HIS A 190 13.42 4.85 -23.91
C HIS A 190 12.38 5.29 -22.89
N TYR A 191 12.73 5.30 -21.61
CA TYR A 191 11.84 5.86 -20.60
C TYR A 191 11.73 7.38 -20.80
N GLN A 192 10.55 7.84 -21.23
CA GLN A 192 10.21 9.25 -21.16
C GLN A 192 9.36 9.47 -19.90
N ALA A 193 9.82 10.34 -19.00
CA ALA A 193 8.97 10.84 -17.93
C ALA A 193 7.79 11.58 -18.56
N GLN A 194 6.67 10.88 -18.76
CA GLN A 194 5.49 11.48 -19.37
C GLN A 194 4.97 12.61 -18.48
N GLY A 195 5.18 13.85 -18.94
CA GLY A 195 4.34 14.98 -18.56
C GLY A 195 2.92 14.65 -18.99
N THR A 196 1.99 14.67 -18.04
CA THR A 196 0.60 14.23 -18.22
C THR A 196 -0.07 15.01 -19.37
N PRO A 197 -0.45 14.38 -20.50
CA PRO A 197 -1.35 15.01 -21.45
C PRO A 197 -2.77 14.88 -20.87
N GLY A 198 -3.43 16.02 -20.65
CA GLY A 198 -4.81 16.04 -20.20
C GLY A 198 -5.72 15.31 -21.18
N ALA A 199 -6.37 14.24 -20.73
CA ALA A 199 -7.41 13.57 -21.49
C ALA A 199 -8.72 14.39 -21.40
N THR A 200 -9.20 14.86 -22.55
CA THR A 200 -10.60 15.25 -22.75
C THR A 200 -11.53 14.05 -22.50
N PRO A 201 -12.69 14.25 -21.87
CA PRO A 201 -13.57 13.14 -21.50
C PRO A 201 -14.34 12.65 -22.73
N ASN A 202 -14.23 11.35 -23.02
CA ASN A 202 -15.21 10.64 -23.85
C ASN A 202 -16.34 10.17 -22.93
N GLU A 203 -17.54 10.68 -23.19
CA GLU A 203 -18.78 10.23 -22.59
C GLU A 203 -19.15 8.83 -23.11
N ASN A 204 -19.11 7.85 -22.20
CA ASN A 204 -20.03 6.71 -22.03
C ASN A 204 -19.25 5.50 -21.52
N GLN A 205 -19.40 5.16 -20.24
CA GLN A 205 -19.60 3.79 -19.78
C GLN A 205 -19.85 3.75 -18.27
N THR A 206 -20.93 3.04 -17.93
CA THR A 206 -21.32 2.41 -16.67
C THR A 206 -20.42 2.64 -15.43
N ASN A 207 -21.04 3.18 -14.37
CA ASN A 207 -20.52 3.31 -13.00
C ASN A 207 -19.74 2.07 -12.52
N GLU A 208 -18.45 2.00 -12.79
CA GLU A 208 -17.52 1.34 -11.86
C GLU A 208 -17.35 2.28 -10.67
N SER A 209 -17.70 1.80 -9.48
CA SER A 209 -17.37 2.51 -8.24
C SER A 209 -15.88 2.84 -8.25
N PRO A 210 -15.46 4.09 -7.95
CA PRO A 210 -14.06 4.48 -8.04
C PRO A 210 -13.18 3.54 -7.22
N LYS A 211 -12.26 2.85 -7.90
CA LYS A 211 -11.32 1.91 -7.28
C LYS A 211 -10.27 2.72 -6.53
N ILE A 212 -10.12 2.46 -5.24
CA ILE A 212 -9.06 3.06 -4.42
C ILE A 212 -7.72 2.54 -4.96
N PRO A 213 -6.79 3.40 -5.38
CA PRO A 213 -5.49 2.97 -5.87
C PRO A 213 -4.76 2.17 -4.79
N PRO A 214 -4.06 1.08 -5.17
CA PRO A 214 -3.25 0.31 -4.22
C PRO A 214 -2.15 1.20 -3.63
N LEU A 215 -1.86 1.01 -2.35
CA LEU A 215 -0.76 1.70 -1.68
C LEU A 215 0.57 1.22 -2.26
N ASN A 216 1.49 2.15 -2.50
CA ASN A 216 2.84 1.80 -2.93
C ASN A 216 3.53 0.99 -1.83
N ILE A 217 4.13 -0.14 -2.21
CA ILE A 217 4.81 -1.06 -1.29
C ILE A 217 6.00 -0.37 -0.63
N SER A 218 6.61 0.66 -1.23
CA SER A 218 7.72 1.44 -0.63
C SER A 218 7.28 2.53 0.34
N THR A 219 5.98 2.77 0.48
CA THR A 219 5.46 3.78 1.41
C THR A 219 5.56 3.29 2.86
N PRO A 220 6.22 4.04 3.76
CA PRO A 220 6.25 3.68 5.17
C PRO A 220 4.87 3.87 5.83
N ILE A 221 4.58 3.02 6.81
CA ILE A 221 3.30 3.05 7.53
C ILE A 221 3.23 4.25 8.50
N ALA A 222 4.38 4.60 9.05
CA ALA A 222 4.57 5.78 9.87
C ALA A 222 5.79 6.55 9.38
N MET A 223 5.66 7.87 9.25
CA MET A 223 6.76 8.79 8.99
C MET A 223 6.97 9.70 10.19
N ILE A 224 8.23 9.99 10.53
CA ILE A 224 8.59 10.93 11.59
C ILE A 224 9.22 12.16 10.97
N VAL A 225 8.55 13.29 11.15
CA VAL A 225 9.00 14.58 10.64
C VAL A 225 9.61 15.39 11.78
N VAL A 226 10.91 15.66 11.67
CA VAL A 226 11.67 16.47 12.63
C VAL A 226 12.02 17.80 12.00
N GLY A 227 11.97 18.88 12.78
CA GLY A 227 12.35 20.20 12.26
C GLY A 227 13.84 20.28 11.94
N GLU A 228 14.21 20.87 10.80
CA GLU A 228 15.62 21.11 10.40
C GLU A 228 16.39 21.93 11.46
N HIS A 229 15.67 22.80 12.18
CA HIS A 229 16.23 23.65 13.24
C HIS A 229 15.97 23.11 14.65
N ALA A 230 15.46 21.88 14.78
CA ALA A 230 15.30 21.25 16.07
C ALA A 230 16.68 21.03 16.71
N ALA A 231 16.82 21.29 18.01
CA ALA A 231 18.11 21.04 18.68
C ALA A 231 18.45 19.55 18.55
N GLY A 232 19.72 19.16 18.46
CA GLY A 232 20.12 17.73 18.29
C GLY A 232 19.55 16.77 19.34
N ALA A 233 19.07 17.33 20.46
CA ALA A 233 18.34 16.67 21.51
C ALA A 233 16.89 16.28 21.10
N ASP A 234 16.17 17.15 20.37
CA ASP A 234 14.82 16.93 19.83
C ASP A 234 14.83 15.92 18.67
N VAL A 235 15.90 15.91 17.87
CA VAL A 235 16.17 14.89 16.84
C VAL A 235 16.33 13.51 17.48
N ALA A 236 17.08 13.42 18.59
CA ALA A 236 17.22 12.18 19.36
C ALA A 236 15.90 11.75 20.05
N ALA A 237 15.01 12.68 20.39
CA ALA A 237 13.68 12.37 20.93
C ALA A 237 12.74 11.81 19.85
N GLY A 238 12.74 12.39 18.65
CA GLY A 238 12.01 11.87 17.50
C GLY A 238 12.50 10.49 17.06
N ALA A 239 13.82 10.27 17.05
CA ALA A 239 14.41 8.96 16.79
C ALA A 239 13.99 7.90 17.82
N LYS A 240 13.83 8.27 19.11
CA LYS A 240 13.33 7.35 20.16
C LYS A 240 11.88 6.92 19.95
N VAL A 241 11.01 7.83 19.50
CA VAL A 241 9.62 7.50 19.14
C VAL A 241 9.60 6.59 17.92
N GLY A 242 10.44 6.84 16.90
CA GLY A 242 10.61 5.95 15.75
C GLY A 242 11.10 4.57 16.07
N ILE A 243 12.11 4.46 16.93
CA ILE A 243 12.60 3.16 17.42
C ILE A 243 11.52 2.42 18.22
N ALA A 244 10.68 3.12 18.98
CA ALA A 244 9.59 2.51 19.75
C ALA A 244 8.47 1.97 18.84
N VAL A 245 8.06 2.77 17.84
CA VAL A 245 7.09 2.37 16.82
C VAL A 245 7.63 1.20 15.99
N GLN A 246 8.91 1.23 15.61
CA GLN A 246 9.59 0.15 14.89
C GLN A 246 9.63 -1.14 15.72
N LYS A 247 10.02 -1.07 17.00
CA LYS A 247 10.04 -2.26 17.88
C LYS A 247 8.66 -2.86 18.11
N TRP A 248 7.62 -2.02 18.22
CA TRP A 248 6.24 -2.49 18.29
C TRP A 248 5.81 -3.22 17.02
N ILE A 249 6.19 -2.68 15.85
CA ILE A 249 5.95 -3.31 14.55
C ILE A 249 6.72 -4.63 14.41
N ASP A 250 7.98 -4.70 14.85
CA ASP A 250 8.82 -5.90 14.71
C ASP A 250 8.33 -7.07 15.58
N ILE A 251 7.73 -6.79 16.73
CA ILE A 251 7.18 -7.82 17.62
C ILE A 251 5.85 -8.39 17.10
N LEU A 252 5.03 -7.59 16.42
CA LEU A 252 3.84 -8.10 15.71
C LEU A 252 4.20 -9.06 14.55
N LYS A 253 5.45 -9.08 14.08
CA LYS A 253 5.95 -9.99 13.05
C LYS A 253 6.42 -11.34 13.59
N ASP A 254 6.75 -11.44 14.89
CA ASP A 254 7.32 -12.65 15.48
C ASP A 254 6.22 -13.70 15.75
N LYS A 255 6.45 -14.96 15.35
CA LYS A 255 5.44 -16.05 15.28
C LYS A 255 4.77 -16.41 16.62
N THR A 256 5.23 -15.88 17.75
CA THR A 256 4.66 -16.07 19.09
C THR A 256 3.69 -14.96 19.52
N ALA A 257 3.55 -13.87 18.75
CA ALA A 257 2.68 -12.73 19.06
C ALA A 257 1.17 -12.98 18.80
N GLY A 258 0.83 -14.11 18.16
CA GLY A 258 -0.52 -14.54 17.79
C GLY A 258 -1.55 -14.49 18.92
N GLU A 259 -1.16 -14.96 20.11
CA GLU A 259 -2.03 -15.04 21.28
C GLU A 259 -2.03 -13.74 22.11
N ALA A 260 -0.90 -13.03 22.18
CA ALA A 260 -0.77 -11.76 22.89
C ALA A 260 -1.58 -10.64 22.22
N ALA A 261 -1.54 -10.55 20.90
CA ALA A 261 -2.28 -9.55 20.13
C ALA A 261 -3.80 -9.83 20.10
N ARG A 262 -4.26 -11.08 20.23
CA ARG A 262 -5.69 -11.42 20.41
C ARG A 262 -6.25 -10.92 21.74
N GLY A 263 -5.47 -11.00 22.81
CA GLY A 263 -5.86 -10.49 24.12
C GLY A 263 -5.88 -8.96 24.22
N PHE A 264 -5.07 -8.29 23.38
CA PHE A 264 -4.83 -6.85 23.45
C PHE A 264 -5.60 -6.02 22.41
N LEU A 265 -5.58 -6.41 21.12
CA LEU A 265 -6.21 -5.67 20.00
C LEU A 265 -7.67 -6.10 19.75
N GLY A 266 -8.21 -6.95 20.62
CA GLY A 266 -9.54 -7.53 20.47
C GLY A 266 -9.72 -8.21 19.11
N PRO A 267 -10.86 -8.02 18.42
CA PRO A 267 -11.15 -8.71 17.16
C PRO A 267 -10.22 -8.32 15.99
N LEU A 268 -9.46 -7.23 16.12
CA LEU A 268 -8.50 -6.77 15.09
C LEU A 268 -7.14 -7.47 15.17
N GLY A 269 -6.81 -8.07 16.32
CA GLY A 269 -5.51 -8.73 16.53
C GLY A 269 -5.14 -9.74 15.45
N PRO A 270 -6.03 -10.69 15.09
CA PRO A 270 -5.75 -11.66 14.03
C PRO A 270 -5.54 -11.04 12.64
N ALA A 271 -6.26 -9.96 12.32
CA ALA A 271 -6.15 -9.29 11.03
C ALA A 271 -4.87 -8.45 10.92
N ILE A 272 -4.48 -7.80 12.01
CA ILE A 272 -3.21 -7.05 12.11
C ILE A 272 -2.03 -8.01 11.98
N ILE A 273 -2.02 -9.13 12.71
CA ILE A 273 -0.96 -10.15 12.62
C ILE A 273 -0.86 -10.75 11.21
N LYS A 274 -1.99 -11.07 10.58
CA LYS A 274 -2.01 -11.59 9.21
C LYS A 274 -1.42 -10.57 8.22
N THR A 275 -1.73 -9.28 8.41
CA THR A 275 -1.22 -8.18 7.59
C THR A 275 0.28 -7.94 7.81
N THR A 276 0.78 -8.11 9.04
CA THR A 276 2.22 -8.01 9.38
C THR A 276 3.01 -9.29 9.08
N MET A 277 2.41 -10.36 8.56
CA MET A 277 3.11 -11.59 8.18
C MET A 277 3.11 -11.86 6.66
N ALA A 278 2.37 -11.08 5.86
CA ALA A 278 2.50 -11.04 4.39
C ALA A 278 3.89 -10.50 4.01
N PRO A 279 4.56 -10.93 2.92
CA PRO A 279 5.99 -10.70 2.69
C PRO A 279 6.36 -9.21 2.77
N ILE A 280 6.96 -8.83 3.90
CA ILE A 280 7.30 -7.45 4.24
C ILE A 280 8.67 -7.16 3.65
N GLN A 281 8.73 -6.48 2.51
CA GLN A 281 9.97 -5.86 2.06
C GLN A 281 10.11 -4.40 2.50
N ASN A 282 9.06 -3.77 3.07
CA ASN A 282 9.11 -2.38 3.54
C ASN A 282 8.34 -2.20 4.84
N LEU A 283 9.03 -2.29 5.99
CA LEU A 283 8.51 -1.81 7.27
C LEU A 283 9.63 -1.17 8.07
N ASN A 284 9.97 0.06 7.68
CA ASN A 284 10.87 0.93 8.42
C ASN A 284 10.11 2.22 8.65
N ALA A 285 9.77 2.54 9.90
CA ALA A 285 9.42 3.92 10.21
C ALA A 285 10.59 4.79 9.75
N ASP A 286 10.32 5.75 8.86
CA ASP A 286 11.36 6.60 8.30
C ASP A 286 11.35 7.97 8.99
N ALA A 287 12.48 8.66 8.98
CA ALA A 287 12.63 9.98 9.56
C ALA A 287 13.05 10.97 8.47
N MET A 288 12.28 12.03 8.32
CA MET A 288 12.52 13.09 7.36
C MET A 288 12.63 14.44 8.05
N LEU A 289 13.41 15.35 7.46
CA LEU A 289 13.39 16.74 7.87
C LEU A 289 12.12 17.42 7.35
N ASP A 290 11.59 18.38 8.09
CA ASP A 290 10.40 19.15 7.68
C ASP A 290 10.57 19.87 6.34
N THR A 291 11.80 20.20 5.94
CA THR A 291 12.11 20.79 4.64
C THR A 291 12.11 19.79 3.48
N GLU A 292 12.10 18.48 3.76
CA GLU A 292 12.01 17.42 2.75
C GLU A 292 10.55 17.00 2.48
N VAL A 293 9.61 17.43 3.32
CA VAL A 293 8.18 17.12 3.23
C VAL A 293 7.50 18.00 2.18
N LYS A 294 7.44 17.50 0.94
CA LYS A 294 6.81 18.21 -0.20
C LYS A 294 5.31 17.94 -0.34
N ASP A 295 4.89 16.69 -0.14
CA ASP A 295 3.48 16.29 -0.23
C ASP A 295 3.08 15.39 0.97
N PRO A 296 2.72 16.00 2.11
CA PRO A 296 2.46 15.26 3.34
C PRO A 296 1.28 14.29 3.27
N ASP A 297 0.39 14.43 2.29
CA ASP A 297 -0.79 13.58 2.17
C ASP A 297 -0.49 12.24 1.48
N THR A 298 0.70 12.10 0.87
CA THR A 298 1.14 10.91 0.12
C THR A 298 2.34 10.18 0.75
N ILE A 299 2.95 10.72 1.80
CA ILE A 299 4.19 10.17 2.41
C ILE A 299 3.96 8.92 3.26
N ALA A 300 2.99 8.96 4.18
CA ALA A 300 2.66 7.84 5.07
C ALA A 300 1.23 7.96 5.60
N PRO A 301 0.56 6.84 5.97
CA PRO A 301 -0.75 6.88 6.60
C PRO A 301 -0.78 7.60 7.95
N VAL A 302 0.27 7.47 8.76
CA VAL A 302 0.40 8.21 10.01
C VAL A 302 1.69 9.02 9.98
N VAL A 303 1.58 10.32 10.20
CA VAL A 303 2.75 11.20 10.24
C VAL A 303 2.91 11.74 11.66
N TYR A 304 4.00 11.36 12.33
CA TYR A 304 4.38 11.91 13.62
C TYR A 304 5.24 13.14 13.38
N THR A 305 4.85 14.29 13.91
CA THR A 305 5.67 15.50 13.84
C THR A 305 6.15 15.88 15.23
N VAL A 306 7.46 16.03 15.36
CA VAL A 306 8.13 16.23 16.65
C VAL A 306 8.67 17.64 16.74
N GLY A 307 8.35 18.31 17.85
CA GLY A 307 8.72 19.69 18.11
C GLY A 307 7.57 20.67 17.84
N GLY A 308 7.53 21.74 18.63
CA GLY A 308 6.50 22.77 18.51
C GLY A 308 6.66 23.68 17.29
N PRO A 309 5.70 24.59 17.04
CA PRO A 309 5.67 25.45 15.86
C PRO A 309 6.85 26.44 15.75
N ALA A 310 7.68 26.56 16.79
CA ALA A 310 8.89 27.37 16.76
C ALA A 310 10.13 26.62 16.24
N ALA A 311 10.10 25.28 16.26
CA ALA A 311 11.23 24.42 15.91
C ALA A 311 10.95 23.53 14.69
N ASN A 312 9.68 23.40 14.29
CA ASN A 312 9.23 22.55 13.20
C ASN A 312 8.16 23.29 12.37
N GLU A 313 8.50 23.64 11.13
CA GLU A 313 7.60 24.37 10.21
C GLU A 313 6.45 23.46 9.71
N TYR A 314 6.67 22.14 9.65
CA TYR A 314 5.59 21.20 9.35
C TYR A 314 4.54 21.17 10.49
N THR A 315 4.98 21.12 11.76
CA THR A 315 4.07 21.25 12.93
C THR A 315 3.25 22.53 12.83
N LYS A 316 3.89 23.67 12.59
CA LYS A 316 3.23 24.96 12.46
C LYS A 316 2.19 24.95 11.34
N THR A 317 2.54 24.44 10.17
CA THR A 317 1.65 24.35 9.01
C THR A 317 0.40 23.51 9.32
N ILE A 318 0.57 22.35 9.97
CA ILE A 318 -0.57 21.50 10.35
C ILE A 318 -1.46 22.22 11.36
N LEU A 319 -0.88 22.87 12.38
CA LEU A 319 -1.65 23.57 13.41
C LEU A 319 -2.46 24.74 12.82
N GLU A 320 -1.87 25.50 11.90
CA GLU A 320 -2.52 26.63 11.22
C GLU A 320 -3.66 26.16 10.31
N LYS A 321 -3.42 25.15 9.46
CA LYS A 321 -4.46 24.57 8.57
C LYS A 321 -5.67 24.07 9.36
N ASN A 322 -5.46 23.66 10.61
CA ASN A 322 -6.48 23.02 11.43
C ASN A 322 -7.02 23.90 12.56
N ALA A 323 -6.64 25.18 12.60
CA ALA A 323 -6.92 26.07 13.73
C ALA A 323 -8.39 26.09 14.21
N ASN A 324 -9.36 25.87 13.32
CA ASN A 324 -10.79 25.92 13.69
C ASN A 324 -11.31 24.65 14.37
N ARG A 325 -10.56 23.54 14.33
CA ARG A 325 -10.99 22.23 14.86
C ARG A 325 -10.14 21.72 16.02
N LEU A 326 -9.04 22.40 16.36
CA LEU A 326 -8.15 21.92 17.42
C LEU A 326 -8.73 22.18 18.80
N PRO A 327 -8.69 21.19 19.71
CA PRO A 327 -9.12 21.37 21.10
C PRO A 327 -8.15 22.27 21.89
N VAL A 328 -6.91 22.40 21.42
CA VAL A 328 -5.83 23.22 22.02
C VAL A 328 -5.03 23.90 20.92
N LYS A 329 -4.55 25.12 21.20
CA LYS A 329 -3.69 25.90 20.31
C LYS A 329 -2.41 26.31 21.01
N PHE A 330 -1.33 26.42 20.24
CA PHE A 330 -0.13 27.13 20.64
C PHE A 330 -0.33 28.63 20.39
N VAL A 331 -0.19 29.42 21.45
CA VAL A 331 -0.31 30.89 21.37
C VAL A 331 0.97 31.51 21.92
N LYS A 332 1.53 32.48 21.19
CA LYS A 332 2.67 33.26 21.67
C LYS A 332 2.19 34.63 22.13
N GLU A 333 2.30 34.89 23.44
CA GLU A 333 1.96 36.17 24.04
C GLU A 333 3.19 36.72 24.77
N ASN A 334 3.53 37.98 24.55
CA ASN A 334 4.66 38.64 25.22
C ASN A 334 5.99 37.86 25.14
N GLY A 335 6.23 37.18 24.02
CA GLY A 335 7.44 36.37 23.79
C GLY A 335 7.43 34.98 24.41
N LYS A 336 6.39 34.61 25.18
CA LYS A 336 6.24 33.27 25.79
C LYS A 336 5.19 32.44 25.06
N TRP A 337 5.45 31.15 24.95
CA TRP A 337 4.49 30.19 24.39
C TRP A 337 3.55 29.68 25.48
N TYR A 338 2.29 29.48 25.09
CA TYR A 338 1.22 28.95 25.91
C TYR A 338 0.45 27.90 25.13
N LEU A 339 -0.04 26.88 25.83
CA LEU A 339 -1.11 26.03 25.32
C LEU A 339 -2.43 26.60 25.83
N VAL A 340 -3.36 26.85 24.92
CA VAL A 340 -4.67 27.41 25.26
C VAL A 340 -5.75 26.47 24.75
N SER A 341 -6.60 25.96 25.64
CA SER A 341 -7.75 25.15 25.26
C SER A 341 -8.82 26.00 24.59
N ARG A 342 -9.70 25.37 23.80
CA ARG A 342 -10.88 26.04 23.24
C ARG A 342 -11.83 26.60 24.32
N TYR A 343 -11.70 26.13 25.56
CA TYR A 343 -12.49 26.55 26.71
C TYR A 343 -11.80 27.63 27.55
N GLY A 344 -10.59 28.06 27.17
CA GLY A 344 -9.83 29.12 27.85
C GLY A 344 -8.87 28.63 28.94
N ASP A 345 -8.73 27.31 29.15
CA ASP A 345 -7.67 26.79 30.02
C ASP A 345 -6.31 27.13 29.41
N LYS A 346 -5.36 27.54 30.25
CA LYS A 346 -4.05 28.00 29.81
C LYS A 346 -2.96 27.28 30.58
N TRP A 347 -2.02 26.67 29.85
CA TRP A 347 -0.82 26.06 30.41
C TRP A 347 0.40 26.85 29.98
N ASP A 348 1.30 27.07 30.93
CA ASP A 348 2.58 27.75 30.76
C ASP A 348 3.72 26.99 31.45
N GLY A 349 4.96 27.22 31.03
CA GLY A 349 6.11 26.47 31.52
C GLY A 349 6.35 25.16 30.75
N SER A 350 6.86 24.13 31.41
CA SER A 350 7.33 22.91 30.76
C SER A 350 6.21 21.87 30.58
N TYR A 351 5.24 22.18 29.71
CA TYR A 351 4.17 21.25 29.31
C TYR A 351 4.37 20.73 27.89
N GLY A 352 4.03 19.46 27.72
CA GLY A 352 3.95 18.73 26.45
C GLY A 352 2.51 18.50 26.00
N ILE A 353 2.34 18.20 24.72
CA ILE A 353 1.09 17.81 24.09
C ILE A 353 1.33 16.63 23.15
N ILE A 354 0.40 15.67 23.20
CA ILE A 354 0.20 14.67 22.15
C ILE A 354 -1.15 14.99 21.53
N LEU A 355 -1.15 15.43 20.27
CA LEU A 355 -2.34 15.90 19.57
C LEU A 355 -2.56 15.08 18.30
N THR A 356 -3.68 14.36 18.26
CA THR A 356 -4.11 13.61 17.08
C THR A 356 -5.00 14.49 16.23
N ILE A 357 -4.63 14.63 14.95
CA ILE A 357 -5.35 15.45 13.98
C ILE A 357 -5.75 14.54 12.81
N PRO A 358 -6.99 14.07 12.75
CA PRO A 358 -7.49 13.28 11.63
C PRO A 358 -7.38 14.07 10.32
N THR A 359 -7.06 13.43 9.22
CA THR A 359 -6.94 14.10 7.92
C THR A 359 -8.30 14.39 7.28
N ALA A 360 -9.34 13.65 7.68
CA ALA A 360 -10.73 13.79 7.22
C ALA A 360 -11.67 13.95 8.43
N LYS A 361 -12.82 14.59 8.23
CA LYS A 361 -13.85 14.79 9.27
C LYS A 361 -14.73 13.56 9.45
N ASP A 362 -14.87 12.76 8.39
CA ASP A 362 -15.68 11.55 8.37
C ASP A 362 -15.11 10.52 7.37
N VAL A 363 -15.72 9.33 7.38
CA VAL A 363 -15.33 8.19 6.55
C VAL A 363 -15.51 8.49 5.05
N PHE A 364 -16.51 9.30 4.68
CA PHE A 364 -16.80 9.62 3.29
C PHE A 364 -15.72 10.55 2.70
N GLU A 365 -15.36 11.62 3.42
CA GLU A 365 -14.24 12.49 3.06
C GLU A 365 -12.93 11.71 2.99
N PHE A 366 -12.70 10.76 3.91
CA PHE A 366 -11.53 9.90 3.86
C PHE A 366 -11.50 9.00 2.60
N GLN A 367 -12.63 8.38 2.24
CA GLN A 367 -12.75 7.58 1.03
C GLN A 367 -12.49 8.39 -0.23
N GLN A 368 -13.04 9.60 -0.32
CA GLN A 368 -12.81 10.50 -1.44
C GLN A 368 -11.31 10.84 -1.56
N ARG A 369 -10.67 11.19 -0.46
CA ARG A 369 -9.22 11.47 -0.43
C ARG A 369 -8.39 10.27 -0.88
N ARG A 370 -8.77 9.06 -0.49
CA ARG A 370 -8.13 7.81 -0.92
C ARG A 370 -8.23 7.58 -2.42
N ILE A 371 -9.40 7.85 -3.01
CA ILE A 371 -9.60 7.78 -4.47
C ILE A 371 -8.71 8.80 -5.19
N GLU A 372 -8.49 9.98 -4.59
CA GLU A 372 -7.56 11.01 -5.07
C GLU A 372 -6.07 10.66 -4.84
N GLY A 373 -5.75 9.44 -4.38
CA GLY A 373 -4.38 8.99 -4.13
C GLY A 373 -3.77 9.47 -2.82
N LYS A 374 -4.52 10.16 -1.96
CA LYS A 374 -4.06 10.60 -0.64
C LYS A 374 -4.22 9.49 0.38
N ILE A 375 -3.14 9.17 1.08
CA ILE A 375 -3.07 7.99 1.95
C ILE A 375 -3.05 8.34 3.44
N LYS A 376 -2.71 9.59 3.77
CA LYS A 376 -2.59 10.04 5.16
C LYS A 376 -3.94 10.01 5.88
N VAL A 377 -3.98 9.34 7.03
CA VAL A 377 -5.14 9.19 7.92
C VAL A 377 -5.11 10.21 9.05
N ALA A 378 -3.94 10.46 9.62
CA ALA A 378 -3.78 11.42 10.70
C ALA A 378 -2.36 11.98 10.78
N ASP A 379 -2.26 13.22 11.26
CA ASP A 379 -1.04 13.80 11.81
C ASP A 379 -1.08 13.65 13.34
N ILE A 380 0.02 13.18 13.94
CA ILE A 380 0.20 13.12 15.39
C ILE A 380 1.29 14.12 15.76
N VAL A 381 0.90 15.21 16.41
CA VAL A 381 1.83 16.24 16.88
C VAL A 381 2.30 15.87 18.28
N VAL A 382 3.61 15.70 18.45
CA VAL A 382 4.26 15.49 19.74
C VAL A 382 5.19 16.67 20.01
N ALA A 383 4.75 17.59 20.83
CA ALA A 383 5.41 18.88 20.99
C ALA A 383 5.32 19.39 22.42
N GLY A 384 6.25 20.25 22.82
CA GLY A 384 6.20 20.98 24.07
C GLY A 384 6.30 22.48 23.88
N LEU A 385 5.94 23.21 24.94
CA LEU A 385 6.23 24.64 25.07
C LEU A 385 7.73 24.91 25.19
N ASP A 386 8.47 23.92 25.66
CA ASP A 386 9.93 23.84 25.69
C ASP A 386 10.41 22.41 25.40
N ARG A 387 11.73 22.21 25.38
CA ARG A 387 12.34 20.88 25.18
C ARG A 387 11.88 19.85 26.21
N TRP A 388 11.68 20.25 27.47
CA TRP A 388 11.35 19.33 28.56
C TRP A 388 9.92 18.79 28.41
N GLY A 389 8.99 19.65 28.02
CA GLY A 389 7.63 19.24 27.65
C GLY A 389 7.61 18.30 26.45
N THR A 390 8.40 18.60 25.40
CA THR A 390 8.52 17.71 24.23
C THR A 390 9.05 16.34 24.65
N TYR A 391 10.12 16.29 25.45
CA TYR A 391 10.67 15.03 25.95
C TYR A 391 9.68 14.22 26.76
N ALA A 392 8.99 14.84 27.71
CA ALA A 392 8.02 14.15 28.54
C ALA A 392 6.86 13.55 27.72
N ALA A 393 6.39 14.28 26.70
CA ALA A 393 5.38 13.77 25.77
C ALA A 393 5.92 12.61 24.91
N CYS A 394 7.15 12.71 24.39
CA CYS A 394 7.80 11.63 23.65
C CYS A 394 8.02 10.37 24.49
N GLU A 395 8.50 10.51 25.73
CA GLU A 395 8.76 9.39 26.63
C GLU A 395 7.46 8.70 27.08
N LEU A 396 6.41 9.47 27.37
CA LEU A 396 5.09 8.93 27.65
C LEU A 396 4.57 8.13 26.46
N LEU A 397 4.59 8.72 25.26
CA LEU A 397 4.11 8.06 24.05
C LEU A 397 4.91 6.78 23.75
N GLN A 398 6.24 6.84 23.82
CA GLN A 398 7.12 5.69 23.67
C GLN A 398 6.79 4.59 24.70
N GLY A 399 6.68 4.93 25.98
CA GLY A 399 6.38 3.96 27.03
C GLY A 399 5.05 3.25 26.78
N GLU A 400 4.05 3.97 26.28
CA GLU A 400 2.71 3.44 26.05
C GLU A 400 2.65 2.56 24.79
N PHE A 401 3.42 2.85 23.75
CA PHE A 401 3.64 1.92 22.64
C PHE A 401 4.40 0.65 23.06
N MET A 402 5.26 0.74 24.09
CA MET A 402 6.02 -0.41 24.60
C MET A 402 5.23 -1.27 25.58
N LYS A 403 4.22 -0.75 26.28
CA LYS A 403 3.43 -1.51 27.26
C LYS A 403 2.79 -2.80 26.71
N PRO A 404 2.15 -2.79 25.52
CA PRO A 404 1.59 -4.00 24.94
C PRO A 404 2.63 -5.12 24.74
N ILE A 405 3.87 -4.75 24.44
CA ILE A 405 5.00 -5.68 24.26
C ILE A 405 5.35 -6.37 25.59
N LEU A 406 5.18 -5.65 26.69
CA LEU A 406 5.45 -6.13 28.05
C LEU A 406 4.25 -6.87 28.66
N GLY A 407 3.17 -7.08 27.92
CA GLY A 407 1.92 -7.65 28.43
C GLY A 407 1.12 -6.70 29.33
N GLU A 408 1.46 -5.41 29.31
CA GLU A 408 0.77 -4.37 30.07
C GLU A 408 -0.26 -3.65 29.18
N LYS A 409 -1.38 -3.24 29.79
CA LYS A 409 -2.35 -2.39 29.08
C LYS A 409 -1.88 -0.94 29.06
N PRO A 410 -1.93 -0.26 27.90
CA PRO A 410 -1.78 1.18 27.82
C PRO A 410 -2.82 1.89 28.70
N ARG A 411 -2.52 3.15 28.99
CA ARG A 411 -3.49 4.06 29.60
C ARG A 411 -4.72 4.22 28.69
N PRO A 412 -5.94 4.24 29.24
CA PRO A 412 -7.16 4.46 28.45
C PRO A 412 -7.10 5.72 27.58
N GLU A 413 -6.41 6.76 28.05
CA GLU A 413 -6.23 8.02 27.35
C GLU A 413 -5.39 7.90 26.06
N LEU A 414 -4.51 6.89 25.97
CA LEU A 414 -3.57 6.67 24.87
C LEU A 414 -3.88 5.42 24.04
N GLU A 415 -4.80 4.57 24.51
CA GLU A 415 -5.28 3.38 23.80
C GLU A 415 -5.77 3.71 22.38
N TYR A 416 -6.49 4.83 22.22
CA TYR A 416 -6.95 5.36 20.94
C TYR A 416 -5.84 5.54 19.89
N LEU A 417 -4.65 6.01 20.31
CA LEU A 417 -3.51 6.22 19.41
C LEU A 417 -2.88 4.91 18.95
N ILE A 418 -2.85 3.92 19.83
CA ILE A 418 -2.31 2.58 19.53
C ILE A 418 -3.26 1.85 18.58
N GLU A 419 -4.57 1.95 18.81
CA GLU A 419 -5.58 1.43 17.89
C GLU A 419 -5.53 2.11 16.51
N LEU A 420 -5.35 3.42 16.46
CA LEU A 420 -5.18 4.17 15.21
C LEU A 420 -3.97 3.66 14.42
N GLN A 421 -2.83 3.46 15.07
CA GLN A 421 -1.64 2.90 14.45
C GLN A 421 -1.87 1.45 13.97
N GLY A 422 -2.58 0.63 14.76
CA GLY A 422 -2.95 -0.73 14.38
C GLY A 422 -3.86 -0.80 13.15
N ARG A 423 -4.84 0.11 13.04
CA ARG A 423 -5.71 0.22 11.86
C ARG A 423 -4.95 0.75 10.64
N ALA A 424 -4.00 1.67 10.84
CA ALA A 424 -3.13 2.13 9.76
C ALA A 424 -2.26 0.99 9.17
N LEU A 425 -1.90 -0.03 9.97
CA LEU A 425 -1.27 -1.25 9.43
C LEU A 425 -2.21 -1.99 8.47
N MET A 426 -3.50 -2.07 8.80
CA MET A 426 -4.50 -2.76 7.98
C MET A 426 -4.80 -2.07 6.63
N LEU A 427 -4.50 -0.77 6.50
CA LEU A 427 -4.64 -0.05 5.24
C LEU A 427 -3.78 -0.63 4.11
N PHE A 428 -2.67 -1.27 4.45
CA PHE A 428 -1.76 -1.93 3.51
C PHE A 428 -2.18 -3.37 3.19
N SER A 429 -3.28 -3.86 3.77
CA SER A 429 -3.87 -5.15 3.41
C SER A 429 -4.75 -5.06 2.15
N GLN A 430 -5.15 -6.22 1.62
CA GLN A 430 -5.96 -6.35 0.40
C GLN A 430 -7.34 -5.65 0.48
N ASN A 431 -7.82 -5.26 1.66
CA ASN A 431 -9.07 -4.52 1.81
C ASN A 431 -8.92 -3.29 2.73
N PRO A 432 -8.47 -2.13 2.21
CA PRO A 432 -8.26 -0.91 2.99
C PRO A 432 -9.55 -0.35 3.63
N LEU A 433 -10.72 -0.79 3.17
CA LEU A 433 -12.00 -0.42 3.80
C LEU A 433 -12.15 -1.11 5.17
N GLU A 434 -11.63 -2.32 5.36
CA GLU A 434 -11.70 -3.08 6.63
C GLU A 434 -10.98 -2.41 7.79
N ALA A 435 -9.91 -1.66 7.52
CA ALA A 435 -9.23 -0.83 8.52
C ALA A 435 -10.20 0.13 9.25
N PHE A 436 -11.28 0.53 8.56
CA PHE A 436 -12.26 1.49 9.04
C PHE A 436 -13.70 0.94 9.12
N THR A 437 -13.98 -0.26 8.61
CA THR A 437 -15.31 -0.90 8.66
C THR A 437 -15.46 -2.00 9.70
N ILE A 438 -14.38 -2.51 10.31
CA ILE A 438 -14.50 -3.48 11.42
C ILE A 438 -14.92 -2.76 12.71
N THR A 439 -16.24 -2.82 12.96
CA THR A 439 -17.01 -2.75 14.23
C THR A 439 -16.66 -1.57 15.16
N ILE A 440 -17.39 -0.45 15.18
CA ILE A 440 -18.73 -0.26 15.79
C ILE A 440 -18.94 -1.11 17.05
N ASP A 441 -18.18 -0.83 18.11
CA ASP A 441 -18.81 -0.84 19.43
C ASP A 441 -19.85 0.31 19.43
N PRO A 442 -21.16 0.03 19.55
CA PRO A 442 -22.16 1.09 19.64
C PRO A 442 -21.96 2.00 20.87
N ASN A 443 -21.18 1.57 21.86
CA ASN A 443 -20.83 2.37 23.04
C ASN A 443 -19.55 3.20 22.87
N ASN A 444 -18.72 2.90 21.87
CA ASN A 444 -17.54 3.69 21.53
C ASN A 444 -17.36 3.73 20.01
N PRO A 445 -18.25 4.43 19.27
CA PRO A 445 -18.04 4.66 17.85
C PRO A 445 -16.76 5.48 17.75
N PHE A 446 -15.73 4.89 17.14
CA PHE A 446 -14.46 5.56 16.86
C PHE A 446 -14.75 6.83 16.05
N LYS A 447 -14.92 7.95 16.74
CA LYS A 447 -15.03 9.27 16.12
C LYS A 447 -13.60 9.70 15.89
N LEU A 448 -13.18 9.72 14.63
CA LEU A 448 -11.97 10.42 14.19
C LEU A 448 -12.15 11.92 14.49
N GLN A 449 -12.00 12.28 15.76
CA GLN A 449 -12.10 13.64 16.26
C GLN A 449 -10.73 14.08 16.78
N PRO A 450 -10.39 15.37 16.68
CA PRO A 450 -9.16 15.87 17.25
C PRO A 450 -9.11 15.60 18.77
N ILE A 451 -8.02 15.01 19.25
CA ILE A 451 -7.82 14.74 20.69
C ILE A 451 -6.47 15.32 21.11
N ALA A 452 -6.44 16.07 22.21
CA ALA A 452 -5.23 16.59 22.82
C ALA A 452 -5.03 16.01 24.21
N ILE A 453 -3.85 15.46 24.46
CA ILE A 453 -3.40 14.97 25.77
C ILE A 453 -2.31 15.91 26.24
N ILE A 454 -2.53 16.57 27.36
CA ILE A 454 -1.59 17.51 27.97
C ILE A 454 -0.79 16.76 29.02
N VAL A 455 0.53 16.91 28.94
CA VAL A 455 1.50 16.18 29.74
C VAL A 455 2.38 17.20 30.47
N ASP A 456 2.66 16.99 31.76
CA ASP A 456 3.63 17.81 32.47
C ASP A 456 5.07 17.36 32.18
N LYS A 457 6.06 18.13 32.66
CA LYS A 457 7.49 17.81 32.52
C LYS A 457 7.93 16.45 33.11
N ASN A 458 7.10 15.81 33.93
CA ASN A 458 7.38 14.53 34.56
C ASN A 458 6.70 13.36 33.82
N GLY A 459 6.03 13.62 32.70
CA GLY A 459 5.31 12.60 31.94
C GLY A 459 3.92 12.28 32.50
N GLN A 460 3.38 13.09 33.42
CA GLN A 460 2.02 12.88 33.95
C GLN A 460 0.98 13.51 33.04
N ILE A 461 -0.07 12.76 32.71
CA ILE A 461 -1.24 13.28 32.00
C ILE A 461 -2.01 14.20 32.94
N VAL A 462 -2.07 15.48 32.60
CA VAL A 462 -2.79 16.49 33.40
C VAL A 462 -4.18 16.79 32.84
N LYS A 463 -4.39 16.56 31.54
CA LYS A 463 -5.68 16.80 30.88
C LYS A 463 -5.80 16.00 29.58
N VAL A 464 -7.02 15.53 29.29
CA VAL A 464 -7.43 15.06 27.97
C VAL A 464 -8.57 15.95 27.47
N LEU A 465 -8.46 16.41 26.23
CA LEU A 465 -9.42 17.29 25.59
C LEU A 465 -9.84 16.70 24.25
N VAL A 466 -11.15 16.75 23.99
CA VAL A 466 -11.77 16.23 22.77
C VAL A 466 -12.36 17.40 21.98
N GLY A 467 -12.06 17.43 20.68
CA GLY A 467 -12.43 18.44 19.71
C GLY A 467 -13.86 18.36 19.20
#